data_AF-A0A0G4KKV1-F1
#
_entry.id   AF-A0A0G4KKV1-F1
#
_cell.length_a   1.000
_cell.length_b   1.000
_cell.length_c   1.000
_cell.angle_alpha   90.00
_cell.angle_beta   90.00
_cell.angle_gamma   90.00
#
_symmetry.space_group_name_H-M   'P 1'
#
loop_
_entity.id
_entity.type
_entity.pdbx_description
1 polymer ?
#
loop_
_entity_poly.entity_id
_entity_poly.type
_entity_poly.pdbx_seq_one_letter_code
_entity_poly.pdbx_strand_id
1 'polypeptide(L)' 'FPFNAFLSGFCATVGQFVLTVSLRMQTTEANKADFPSVSPERSFADFVIGSLILHFFVYNLIN' A
#
# COMPACT_ATOMS: atom_id res chain seq x y z
N PHE A 1 19.28 -4.91 18.59
CA PHE A 1 18.68 -3.61 18.92
C PHE A 1 17.25 -3.60 18.40
N PRO A 2 16.21 -3.39 19.23
CA PRO A 2 14.80 -3.51 18.83
C PRO A 2 14.29 -2.35 17.96
N PHE A 3 15.14 -1.36 17.64
CA PHE A 3 14.76 -0.21 16.82
C PHE A 3 14.35 -0.60 15.39
N ASN A 4 15.03 -1.58 14.79
CA ASN A 4 14.68 -2.14 13.49
C ASN A 4 13.29 -2.79 13.50
N ALA A 5 12.97 -3.55 14.55
CA ALA A 5 11.65 -4.15 14.73
C ALA A 5 10.54 -3.09 14.94
N PHE A 6 10.81 -2.03 15.72
CA PHE A 6 9.89 -0.89 15.86
C PHE A 6 9.66 -0.17 14.52
N LEU A 7 10.74 0.17 13.83
CA LEU A 7 10.68 0.88 12.56
C LEU A 7 9.98 0.04 11.49
N SER A 8 10.28 -1.26 11.41
CA SER A 8 9.62 -2.23 10.54
C SER A 8 8.10 -2.26 10.80
N GLY A 9 7.67 -2.41 12.06
CA GLY A 9 6.25 -2.40 12.42
C GLY A 9 5.55 -1.06 12.11
N PHE A 10 6.22 0.06 12.37
CA PHE A 10 5.69 1.39 12.02
C PHE A 10 5.57 1.59 10.51
N CYS A 11 6.60 1.24 9.74
CA CYS A 11 6.57 1.30 8.28
C CYS A 11 5.51 0.40 7.67
N ALA A 12 5.27 -0.79 8.23
CA ALA A 12 4.22 -1.68 7.77
C ALA A 12 2.83 -1.04 7.90
N THR A 13 2.53 -0.44 9.06
CA THR A 13 1.21 0.16 9.32
C THR A 13 0.98 1.42 8.50
N VAL A 14 1.96 2.33 8.44
CA VAL A 14 1.88 3.55 7.63
C VAL A 14 1.81 3.23 6.15
N GLY A 15 2.68 2.33 5.66
CA GLY A 15 2.69 1.93 4.25
C GLY A 15 1.36 1.29 3.82
N GLN A 16 0.81 0.39 4.65
CA GLN A 16 -0.47 -0.26 4.35
C GLN A 16 -1.64 0.74 4.37
N PHE A 17 -1.62 1.68 5.30
CA PHE A 17 -2.61 2.77 5.35
C PHE A 17 -2.60 3.58 4.07
N VAL A 18 -1.42 4.01 3.60
CA VAL A 18 -1.27 4.79 2.37
C VAL A 18 -1.79 4.02 1.17
N LEU A 19 -1.38 2.76 1.00
CA LEU A 19 -1.84 1.90 -0.11
C LEU A 19 -3.37 1.71 -0.10
N THR A 20 -3.96 1.54 1.08
CA THR A 20 -5.41 1.37 1.23
C THR A 20 -6.17 2.66 0.88
N VAL A 21 -5.65 3.81 1.29
CA VAL A 21 -6.23 5.11 0.90
C VAL A 21 -6.12 5.31 -0.61
N SER A 22 -4.98 4.97 -1.22
CA SER A 22 -4.80 5.05 -2.68
C SER A 22 -5.79 4.16 -3.42
N LEU A 23 -5.99 2.90 -2.97
CA LEU A 23 -6.99 2.00 -3.54
C LEU A 23 -8.39 2.63 -3.45
N ARG A 24 -8.78 3.11 -2.26
CA ARG A 24 -10.08 3.77 -2.06
C ARG A 24 -10.28 4.95 -3.00
N MET A 25 -9.27 5.81 -3.15
CA MET A 25 -9.36 6.98 -4.03
C MET A 25 -9.57 6.56 -5.48
N GLN A 26 -8.88 5.52 -5.96
CA GLN A 26 -8.96 5.03 -7.34
C GLN A 26 -10.23 4.21 -7.62
N THR A 27 -10.85 3.59 -6.61
CA THR A 27 -12.08 2.79 -6.78
C THR A 27 -13.36 3.59 -6.52
N THR A 28 -13.28 4.81 -6.01
CA THR A 28 -14.44 5.64 -5.73
C THR A 28 -14.99 6.24 -7.03
N GLU A 29 -16.27 6.01 -7.33
CA GLU A 29 -16.90 6.49 -8.57
C GLU A 29 -16.84 8.03 -8.72
N ALA A 30 -16.94 8.77 -7.62
CA ALA A 30 -16.82 10.22 -7.62
C ALA A 30 -15.45 10.74 -8.11
N ASN A 31 -14.40 9.94 -7.96
CA ASN A 31 -13.03 10.29 -8.36
C ASN A 31 -12.65 9.69 -9.73
N LYS A 32 -13.58 9.02 -10.41
CA LYS A 32 -13.28 8.32 -11.68
C LYS A 32 -12.80 9.26 -12.79
N ALA A 33 -13.23 10.53 -12.74
CA ALA A 33 -12.77 11.57 -13.64
C ALA A 33 -11.27 11.89 -13.47
N ASP A 34 -10.72 11.72 -12.26
CA ASP A 34 -9.30 11.96 -11.95
C ASP A 34 -8.41 10.77 -12.36
N PHE A 35 -9.00 9.58 -12.52
CA PHE A 35 -8.31 8.33 -12.86
C PHE A 35 -8.91 7.64 -14.10
N PRO A 36 -8.99 8.31 -15.27
CA PRO A 36 -9.73 7.80 -16.44
C PRO A 36 -9.14 6.52 -17.05
N SER A 37 -7.86 6.23 -16.80
CA SER A 37 -7.14 5.06 -17.30
C SER A 37 -6.93 3.95 -16.26
N VAL A 38 -7.48 4.11 -15.06
CA VAL A 38 -7.35 3.14 -13.98
C VAL A 38 -8.67 2.37 -13.86
N SER A 39 -8.65 1.09 -14.25
CA SER A 39 -9.78 0.21 -13.99
C SER A 39 -9.76 -0.29 -12.53
N PRO A 40 -10.90 -0.69 -11.96
CA PRO A 40 -10.95 -1.28 -10.62
C PRO A 40 -10.06 -2.52 -10.45
N GLU A 41 -9.95 -3.35 -11.49
CA GLU A 41 -9.10 -4.54 -11.48
C GLU A 41 -7.63 -4.16 -11.44
N ARG A 42 -7.25 -3.10 -12.17
CA ARG A 42 -5.88 -2.58 -12.18
C ARG A 42 -5.51 -1.95 -10.84
N SER A 43 -6.36 -1.11 -10.25
CA SER A 43 -6.08 -0.50 -8.94
C SER A 43 -5.97 -1.56 -7.83
N PHE A 44 -6.79 -2.61 -7.91
CA PHE A 44 -6.67 -3.76 -7.00
C PHE A 44 -5.34 -4.53 -7.22
N ALA A 45 -4.94 -4.78 -8.46
CA ALA A 45 -3.67 -5.43 -8.76
C ALA A 45 -2.47 -4.61 -8.25
N ASP A 46 -2.48 -3.30 -8.47
CA ASP A 46 -1.45 -2.37 -7.99
C ASP A 46 -1.40 -2.35 -6.45
N PHE A 47 -2.55 -2.39 -5.77
CA PHE A 47 -2.63 -2.52 -4.32
C PHE A 47 -1.97 -3.82 -3.83
N VAL A 48 -2.34 -4.98 -4.40
CA VAL A 48 -1.80 -6.28 -3.98
C VAL A 48 -0.29 -6.34 -4.20
N ILE A 49 0.20 -5.97 -5.38
CA ILE A 49 1.63 -5.96 -5.70
C ILE A 49 2.38 -5.00 -4.75
N GLY A 50 1.85 -3.79 -4.55
CA GLY A 50 2.41 -2.81 -3.62
C GLY A 50 2.49 -3.32 -2.19
N SER A 51 1.42 -3.96 -1.70
CA SER A 51 1.38 -4.55 -0.37
C SER A 51 2.36 -5.70 -0.22
N LEU A 52 2.56 -6.54 -1.23
CA LEU A 52 3.55 -7.62 -1.20
C LEU A 52 4.98 -7.07 -1.13
N ILE A 53 5.29 -6.06 -1.94
CA ILE A 53 6.61 -5.40 -1.94
C ILE A 53 6.87 -4.75 -0.57
N LEU A 54 5.90 -4.02 -0.03
CA LEU A 54 6.01 -3.39 1.29
C LEU A 54 6.32 -4.43 2.37
N HIS A 55 5.55 -5.51 2.44
CA HIS A 55 5.76 -6.54 3.46
C HIS A 55 7.09 -7.28 3.29
N PHE A 56 7.56 -7.46 2.05
CA PHE A 56 8.89 -8.01 1.79
C PHE A 56 10.00 -7.13 2.39
N PHE A 57 9.95 -5.82 2.18
CA PHE A 57 10.93 -4.88 2.76
C PHE A 57 10.85 -4.82 4.28
N VAL A 58 9.63 -4.74 4.84
CA VAL A 58 9.39 -4.73 6.29
C VAL A 58 9.95 -5.99 6.94
N TYR A 59 9.74 -7.17 6.33
CA TYR A 59 10.27 -8.44 6.84
C TYR A 59 11.79 -8.51 6.77
N ASN A 60 12.41 -7.95 5.72
CA ASN A 60 13.87 -7.87 5.63
C ASN A 60 14.47 -6.91 6.67
N LEU A 61 13.78 -5.81 6.98
CA LEU A 61 14.20 -4.78 7.92
C LEU A 61 13.95 -5.13 9.40
N ILE A 62 13.20 -6.19 9.70
CA ILE A 62 12.79 -6.51 11.08
C ILE A 62 13.95 -6.97 11.98
N ASN A 63 15.03 -7.49 11.38
CA ASN A 63 16.24 -7.99 12.06
C ASN A 63 17.40 -6.99 11.94
#